data_AF-A0A5B7C9L5-F1
#
_entry.id   AF-A0A5B7C9L5-F1
#
_cell.length_a   1.000
_cell.length_b   1.000
_cell.length_c   1.000
_cell.angle_alpha   90.00
_cell.angle_beta   90.00
_cell.angle_gamma   90.00
#
_symmetry.space_group_name_H-M   'P 1'
#
loop_
_entity.id
_entity.type
_entity.pdbx_description
1 polymer ?
#
loop_
_entity_poly.entity_id
_entity_poly.type
_entity_poly.pdbx_seq_one_letter_code
_entity_poly.pdbx_strand_id
1 'polypeptide(L)'
;CLEILQMNRGFTLNYPSISVIFRRGMTSKMIKRRLTNVGSPNSTYSVEVMAPKGVKVRVKPQRLIFKHINQSLRYRIWFISRKRTGTESVSFAQGHLTWVHSRNS
;
A
#
# COMPACT_ATOMS: atom_id res chain seq x y z
N CYS A 1 22.82 3.33 2.48
CA CYS A 1 21.44 2.89 2.15
C CYS A 1 20.42 4.04 2.19
N LEU A 2 20.46 4.96 3.17
CA LEU A 2 19.57 6.14 3.20
C LEU A 2 19.69 7.05 1.97
N GLU A 3 20.90 7.19 1.41
CA GLU A 3 21.20 8.07 0.28
C GLU A 3 20.58 7.58 -1.04
N ILE A 4 20.53 6.27 -1.28
CA ILE A 4 19.94 5.68 -2.50
C ILE A 4 18.43 5.93 -2.53
N LEU A 5 17.77 5.91 -1.36
CA LEU A 5 16.35 6.25 -1.22
C LEU A 5 16.09 7.75 -1.38
N GLN A 6 17.09 8.60 -1.13
CA GLN A 6 17.01 10.06 -1.32
C GLN A 6 17.23 10.47 -2.78
N MET A 7 18.14 9.80 -3.50
CA MET A 7 18.42 10.06 -4.92
C MET A 7 17.31 9.57 -5.85
N ASN A 8 16.57 8.53 -5.46
CA ASN A 8 15.45 8.03 -6.22
C ASN A 8 14.14 8.26 -5.45
N ARG A 9 13.61 9.49 -5.49
CA ARG A 9 12.35 9.86 -4.78
C ARG A 9 11.14 8.96 -5.13
N GLY A 10 11.21 8.23 -6.25
CA GLY A 10 10.25 7.23 -6.71
C GLY A 10 10.67 5.76 -6.58
N PHE A 11 11.84 5.45 -6.01
CA PHE A 11 12.26 4.06 -5.79
C PHE A 11 11.35 3.38 -4.78
N THR A 12 10.90 2.19 -5.13
CA THR A 12 9.92 1.43 -4.38
C THR A 12 10.22 -0.05 -4.54
N LEU A 13 10.78 -0.67 -3.50
CA LEU A 13 11.04 -2.11 -3.47
C LEU A 13 9.71 -2.86 -3.55
N ASN A 14 9.63 -3.93 -4.33
CA ASN A 14 8.43 -4.78 -4.37
C ASN A 14 8.38 -5.73 -3.18
N TYR A 15 8.38 -5.17 -1.97
CA TYR A 15 8.44 -5.91 -0.71
C TYR A 15 7.04 -6.09 -0.09
N PRO A 16 6.76 -7.22 0.58
CA PRO A 16 5.46 -7.51 1.20
C PRO A 16 5.17 -6.67 2.45
N SER A 17 6.10 -5.83 2.89
CA SER A 17 5.87 -4.83 3.95
C SER A 17 6.15 -3.41 3.45
N ILE A 18 5.60 -2.44 4.19
CA ILE A 18 5.63 -1.02 3.84
C ILE A 18 5.91 -0.20 5.10
N SER A 19 6.95 0.63 5.06
CA SER A 19 7.23 1.64 6.09
C SER A 19 7.18 3.04 5.48
N VAL A 20 6.52 3.98 6.17
CA VAL A 20 6.36 5.37 5.72
C VAL A 20 6.68 6.30 6.87
N ILE A 21 7.62 7.22 6.65
CA ILE A 21 7.99 8.26 7.60
C ILE A 21 7.43 9.59 7.09
N PHE A 22 6.54 10.22 7.87
CA PHE A 22 6.03 11.57 7.59
C PHE A 22 6.95 12.61 8.22
N ARG A 23 7.86 13.18 7.42
CA ARG A 23 8.71 14.31 7.83
C ARG A 23 7.92 15.61 7.83
N ARG A 24 8.42 16.65 8.51
CA ARG A 24 7.82 18.00 8.48
C ARG A 24 7.60 18.46 7.03
N GLY A 25 6.40 18.94 6.72
CA GLY A 25 6.00 19.36 5.36
C GLY A 25 5.54 18.23 4.43
N MET A 26 5.67 16.95 4.83
CA MET A 26 5.20 15.81 4.04
C MET A 26 3.82 15.35 4.52
N THR A 27 2.81 15.59 3.69
CA THR A 27 1.42 15.21 3.99
C THR A 27 1.00 13.90 3.33
N SER A 28 1.73 13.44 2.31
CA SER A 28 1.41 12.19 1.61
C SER A 28 2.63 11.46 1.04
N LYS A 29 2.52 10.13 0.91
CA LYS A 29 3.43 9.27 0.15
C LYS A 29 2.63 8.35 -0.75
N MET A 30 3.02 8.27 -2.02
CA MET A 30 2.52 7.25 -2.94
C MET A 30 3.58 6.16 -3.14
N ILE A 31 3.13 4.91 -3.09
CA ILE A 31 3.95 3.72 -3.26
C ILE A 31 3.33 2.84 -4.35
N LYS A 32 4.17 2.20 -5.17
CA LYS A 32 3.77 1.27 -6.22
C LYS A 32 4.27 -0.13 -5.87
N ARG A 33 3.39 -1.12 -6.04
CA ARG A 33 3.68 -2.54 -5.83
C ARG A 33 3.18 -3.35 -7.04
N ARG A 34 3.76 -4.52 -7.24
CA ARG A 34 3.42 -5.48 -8.28
C ARG A 34 3.16 -6.84 -7.63
N LEU A 35 2.02 -7.44 -7.93
CA LEU A 35 1.69 -8.80 -7.51
C LEU A 35 1.71 -9.70 -8.74
N THR A 36 2.24 -10.90 -8.57
CA THR A 36 2.20 -11.97 -9.56
C THR A 36 1.24 -13.03 -9.04
N ASN A 37 0.25 -13.42 -9.84
CA ASN A 37 -0.60 -14.54 -9.49
C ASN A 37 0.18 -15.85 -9.67
N VAL A 38 0.30 -16.62 -8.60
CA VAL A 38 0.92 -17.96 -8.62
C VAL A 38 -0.10 -19.08 -8.38
N GLY A 39 -1.39 -18.72 -8.26
CA GLY A 39 -2.51 -19.66 -8.13
C GLY A 39 -3.32 -19.78 -9.42
N SER A 40 -4.57 -20.24 -9.28
CA SER A 40 -5.45 -20.51 -10.42
C SER A 40 -5.71 -19.26 -11.30
N PRO A 41 -5.86 -19.44 -12.62
CA PRO A 41 -6.29 -18.37 -13.52
C PRO A 41 -7.73 -17.92 -13.21
N ASN A 42 -8.16 -16.81 -13.81
CA ASN A 42 -9.47 -16.18 -13.60
C ASN A 42 -9.82 -15.87 -12.14
N SER A 43 -8.81 -15.58 -11.33
CA SER A 43 -8.96 -15.24 -9.91
C SER A 43 -9.12 -13.73 -9.72
N THR A 44 -10.09 -13.33 -8.90
CA THR A 44 -10.29 -11.92 -8.52
C THR A 44 -9.99 -11.72 -7.04
N TYR A 45 -9.17 -10.72 -6.74
CA TYR A 45 -8.85 -10.32 -5.38
C TYR A 45 -9.35 -8.91 -5.10
N SER A 46 -10.00 -8.73 -3.96
CA SER A 46 -10.44 -7.42 -3.47
C SER A 46 -9.54 -6.99 -2.32
N VAL A 47 -9.24 -5.70 -2.23
CA VAL A 47 -8.37 -5.16 -1.17
C VAL A 47 -9.17 -4.82 0.07
N GLU A 48 -8.69 -5.27 1.23
CA GLU A 48 -9.13 -4.85 2.55
C GLU A 48 -8.00 -4.06 3.22
N VAL A 49 -8.36 -3.00 3.95
CA VAL A 49 -7.39 -2.06 4.52
C VAL A 49 -7.77 -1.71 5.95
N MET A 50 -6.88 -2.06 6.89
CA MET A 50 -6.88 -1.47 8.23
C MET A 50 -5.83 -0.36 8.27
N ALA A 51 -6.28 0.89 8.27
CA ALA A 51 -5.39 2.04 8.23
C ALA A 51 -4.71 2.28 9.59
N PRO A 52 -3.40 2.62 9.62
CA PRO A 52 -2.76 3.07 10.85
C PRO A 52 -3.43 4.31 11.45
N LYS A 53 -3.48 4.41 12.80
CA LYS A 53 -4.01 5.59 13.51
C LYS A 53 -3.38 6.88 12.95
N GLY A 54 -4.21 7.87 12.66
CA GLY A 54 -3.77 9.17 12.13
C GLY A 54 -3.41 9.18 10.64
N VAL A 55 -3.54 8.06 9.92
CA VAL A 55 -3.22 7.97 8.48
C VAL A 55 -4.47 7.54 7.70
N LYS A 56 -4.75 8.22 6.58
CA LYS A 56 -5.69 7.74 5.57
C LYS A 56 -4.93 6.93 4.54
N VAL A 57 -5.39 5.71 4.25
CA VAL A 57 -4.82 4.84 3.23
C VAL A 57 -5.80 4.73 2.07
N ARG A 58 -5.32 4.93 0.83
CA ARG A 58 -6.12 4.75 -0.39
C ARG A 58 -5.38 3.80 -1.32
N VAL A 59 -6.09 2.84 -1.90
CA VAL A 59 -5.52 1.86 -2.84
C VAL A 59 -6.23 1.97 -4.18
N LYS A 60 -5.49 1.90 -5.30
CA LYS A 60 -6.05 1.75 -6.64
C LYS A 60 -5.23 0.77 -7.49
N PRO A 61 -5.88 -0.18 -8.21
CA PRO A 61 -7.32 -0.48 -8.17
C PRO A 61 -7.75 -1.13 -6.84
N GLN A 62 -9.05 -1.18 -6.57
CA GLN A 62 -9.61 -1.89 -5.40
C GLN A 62 -9.76 -3.40 -5.64
N ARG A 63 -9.77 -3.82 -6.91
CA ARG A 63 -9.82 -5.21 -7.34
C ARG A 63 -8.69 -5.50 -8.32
N LEU A 64 -8.09 -6.68 -8.21
CA LEU A 64 -7.12 -7.22 -9.16
C LEU A 64 -7.71 -8.47 -9.78
N ILE A 65 -7.79 -8.50 -11.12
CA ILE A 65 -8.39 -9.60 -11.89
C ILE A 65 -7.26 -10.26 -12.68
N PHE A 66 -6.82 -11.43 -12.22
CA PHE A 66 -5.79 -12.21 -12.88
C PHE A 66 -6.44 -13.25 -13.81
N LYS A 67 -6.24 -13.08 -15.12
CA LYS A 67 -6.76 -13.98 -16.16
C LYS A 67 -5.88 -15.23 -16.33
N HIS A 68 -4.58 -15.11 -16.07
CA HIS A 68 -3.61 -16.19 -16.27
C HIS A 68 -2.75 -16.41 -15.03
N ILE A 69 -2.20 -17.62 -14.89
CA ILE A 69 -1.10 -17.89 -13.97
C ILE A 69 0.13 -17.08 -14.40
N ASN A 70 0.95 -16.65 -13.44
CA ASN A 70 2.12 -15.79 -13.61
C ASN A 70 1.84 -14.39 -14.17
N GLN A 71 0.57 -14.00 -14.36
CA GLN A 71 0.23 -12.64 -14.73
C GLN A 71 0.60 -11.68 -13.59
N SER A 72 1.27 -10.59 -13.93
CA SER A 72 1.64 -9.53 -13.00
C SER A 72 0.74 -8.30 -13.15
N LEU A 73 0.17 -7.82 -12.05
CA LEU A 73 -0.61 -6.58 -12.00
C LEU A 73 -0.01 -5.59 -11.00
N ARG A 74 -0.20 -4.30 -11.25
CA ARG A 74 0.33 -3.21 -10.41
C ARG A 74 -0.80 -2.53 -9.66
N TYR A 75 -0.53 -2.13 -8.44
CA TYR A 75 -1.40 -1.29 -7.65
C TYR A 75 -0.60 -0.16 -7.00
N ARG A 76 -1.31 0.93 -6.68
CA ARG A 76 -0.78 2.12 -6.03
C ARG A 76 -1.46 2.32 -4.70
N ILE A 77 -0.68 2.72 -3.71
CA ILE A 77 -1.11 2.99 -2.35
C ILE A 77 -0.73 4.43 -2.03
N TRP A 78 -1.67 5.21 -1.52
CA TRP A 78 -1.43 6.54 -1.00
C TRP A 78 -1.62 6.51 0.51
N PHE A 79 -0.58 6.88 1.24
CA PHE A 79 -0.62 7.15 2.68
C PHE A 79 -0.70 8.65 2.85
N ILE A 80 -1.74 9.12 3.53
CA ILE A 80 -2.03 10.54 3.71
C ILE A 80 -2.12 10.80 5.21
N SER A 81 -1.19 11.60 5.74
CA SER A 81 -1.21 12.00 7.14
C SER A 81 -2.41 12.91 7.41
N ARG A 82 -3.20 12.61 8.44
CA ARG A 82 -4.29 13.48 8.88
C ARG A 82 -3.69 14.61 9.75
N LYS A 83 -4.20 15.83 9.60
CA LYS A 83 -3.79 16.96 10.45
C LYS A 83 -4.04 16.58 11.92
N ARG A 84 -3.04 16.80 12.78
CA ARG A 84 -3.16 16.57 14.22
C ARG A 84 -4.18 17.55 14.79
N THR A 85 -5.25 17.04 15.38
CA THR A 85 -6.22 17.79 16.19
C THR A 85 -6.03 17.32 17.63
N GLY A 86 -5.13 17.96 18.37
CA GLY A 86 -4.80 17.61 19.77
C GLY A 86 -3.31 17.40 20.06
N THR A 87 -2.99 17.25 21.36
CA THR A 87 -1.64 17.09 21.95
C THR A 87 -1.04 15.69 21.81
N GLU A 88 -1.76 14.73 21.20
CA GLU A 88 -1.27 13.36 21.05
C GLU A 88 -0.14 13.25 20.01
N SER A 89 1.09 13.08 20.49
CA SER A 89 2.26 12.74 19.69
C SER A 89 2.26 11.24 19.34
N VAL A 90 1.44 10.82 18.38
CA VAL A 90 1.59 9.47 17.81
C VAL A 90 2.94 9.41 17.06
N SER A 91 3.92 8.75 17.67
CA SER A 91 5.26 8.52 17.12
C SER A 91 5.30 7.33 16.16
N PHE A 92 4.39 6.36 16.35
CA PHE A 92 4.30 5.14 15.56
C PHE A 92 2.85 4.63 15.51
N ALA A 93 2.47 4.06 14.36
CA ALA A 93 1.19 3.36 14.19
C ALA A 93 1.35 2.25 13.15
N GLN A 94 0.57 1.18 13.30
CA GLN A 94 0.57 0.03 12.40
C GLN A 94 -0.81 -0.24 11.83
N GLY A 95 -0.84 -0.95 10.71
CA GLY A 95 -2.04 -1.30 9.95
C GLY A 95 -1.72 -2.46 9.01
N HIS A 96 -2.70 -2.89 8.22
CA HIS A 96 -2.49 -3.95 7.23
C HIS A 96 -3.30 -3.71 5.96
N LEU A 97 -2.83 -4.34 4.88
CA LEU A 97 -3.49 -4.39 3.59
C LEU A 97 -3.51 -5.84 3.14
N THR A 98 -4.71 -6.36 2.92
CA THR A 98 -4.93 -7.78 2.59
C THR A 98 -5.62 -7.87 1.24
N TRP A 99 -5.13 -8.76 0.36
CA TRP A 99 -5.82 -9.12 -0.87
C TRP A 99 -6.62 -10.40 -0.62
N VAL A 100 -7.93 -10.28 -0.57
CA VAL A 100 -8.84 -11.39 -0.27
C VAL A 100 -9.41 -11.91 -1.58
N HIS A 101 -9.28 -13.22 -1.80
CA HIS A 101 -9.88 -13.88 -2.96
C HIS A 101 -11.40 -13.74 -2.88
N SER A 102 -11.98 -13.04 -3.84
CA SER A 102 -13.43 -12.88 -3.91
C SER A 102 -14.02 -14.19 -4.42
N ARG A 103 -14.64 -14.97 -3.53
CA ARG A 103 -15.57 -16.00 -3.95
C ARG A 103 -16.77 -15.25 -4.53
N ASN A 104 -17.09 -15.45 -5.80
CA ASN A 104 -18.38 -15.00 -6.30
C ASN A 104 -19.45 -15.64 -5.40
N SER A 105 -20.24 -14.80 -4.72
CA SER A 105 -21.54 -15.22 -4.18
C SER A 105 -22.54 -15.25 -5.32
#